data_AF-A0A519V948-F1
#
_entry.id   AF-A0A519V948-F1
#
_cell.length_a   1.000
_cell.length_b   1.000
_cell.length_c   1.000
_cell.angle_alpha   90.00
_cell.angle_beta   90.00
_cell.angle_gamma   90.00
#
_symmetry.space_group_name_H-M   'P 1'
#
loop_
_entity.id
_entity.type
_entity.pdbx_description
1 polymer ?
#
loop_
_entity_poly.entity_id
_entity_poly.type
_entity_poly.pdbx_seq_one_letter_code
_entity_poly.pdbx_strand_id
1 'polypeptide(L)' 'LFQDVPVDTQFYFVHSYFIEYNPTFDIASVNYGNKFSAAIQKDNFYGVQFHPEKSGEAGERLLKNFSNLSL' A
#
# COMPACT_ATOMS: atom_id res chain seq x y z
N LEU A 1 7.98 1.28 -3.93
CA LEU A 1 7.03 1.84 -2.93
C LEU A 1 7.42 1.50 -1.48
N PHE A 2 7.71 0.24 -1.14
CA PHE A 2 7.93 -0.21 0.25
C PHE A 2 9.42 -0.31 0.66
N GLN A 3 10.31 0.47 0.06
CA GLN A 3 11.73 0.46 0.43
C GLN A 3 11.92 0.95 1.88
N ASP A 4 12.79 0.28 2.64
CA ASP A 4 13.04 0.59 4.06
C ASP A 4 11.76 0.60 4.94
N VAL A 5 10.72 -0.13 4.55
CA VAL A 5 9.55 -0.41 5.39
C VAL A 5 9.79 -1.76 6.06
N PRO A 6 10.00 -1.81 7.40
CA PRO A 6 10.25 -3.06 8.11
C PRO A 6 9.11 -4.08 7.95
N VAL A 7 9.45 -5.36 8.07
CA VAL A 7 8.46 -6.43 8.22
C VAL A 7 7.60 -6.16 9.46
N ASP A 8 6.32 -6.56 9.40
CA ASP A 8 5.30 -6.34 10.45
C ASP A 8 4.88 -4.89 10.71
N THR A 9 5.37 -3.94 9.91
CA THR A 9 4.91 -2.54 9.93
C THR A 9 3.39 -2.46 9.69
N GLN A 10 2.70 -1.69 10.53
CA GLN A 10 1.26 -1.49 10.43
C GLN A 10 0.94 -0.21 9.66
N PHE A 11 -0.13 -0.28 8.84
CA PHE A 11 -0.72 0.88 8.17
C PHE A 11 -2.18 1.03 8.60
N TYR A 12 -2.71 2.26 8.53
CA TYR A 12 -4.07 2.56 8.97
C TYR A 12 -5.11 2.34 7.86
N PHE A 13 -6.06 1.44 8.09
CA PHE A 13 -7.17 1.11 7.18
C PHE A 13 -8.50 1.59 7.78
N VAL A 14 -9.40 2.18 6.97
CA VAL A 14 -10.77 2.58 7.38
C VAL A 14 -11.75 2.55 6.18
N HIS A 15 -12.13 1.35 5.75
CA HIS A 15 -12.95 1.17 4.53
C HIS A 15 -13.89 -0.02 4.68
N SER A 16 -15.09 0.10 4.12
CA SER A 16 -16.06 -1.00 4.02
C SER A 16 -15.96 -1.79 2.71
N TYR A 17 -15.38 -1.19 1.68
CA TYR A 17 -15.16 -1.78 0.36
C TYR A 17 -13.66 -1.89 0.09
N PHE A 18 -13.28 -2.86 -0.73
CA PHE A 18 -11.90 -3.11 -1.11
C PHE A 18 -11.82 -3.59 -2.56
N ILE A 19 -10.64 -3.47 -3.16
CA ILE A 19 -10.33 -4.05 -4.46
C ILE A 19 -9.97 -5.51 -4.27
N GLU A 20 -10.66 -6.42 -4.95
CA GLU A 20 -10.35 -7.85 -4.91
C GLU A 20 -8.90 -8.12 -5.33
N TYR A 21 -8.30 -9.15 -4.72
CA TYR A 21 -6.93 -9.54 -5.04
C TYR A 21 -6.79 -9.89 -6.53
N ASN A 22 -5.82 -9.27 -7.19
CA ASN A 22 -5.46 -9.61 -8.57
C ASN A 22 -3.92 -9.59 -8.75
N PRO A 23 -3.29 -10.72 -9.08
CA PRO A 23 -1.82 -10.81 -9.16
C PRO A 23 -1.21 -9.97 -10.28
N THR A 24 -1.98 -9.49 -11.26
CA THR A 24 -1.47 -8.67 -12.36
C THR A 24 -1.02 -7.28 -11.89
N PHE A 25 -1.67 -6.73 -10.86
CA PHE A 25 -1.40 -5.37 -10.38
C PHE A 25 -1.16 -5.28 -8.87
N ASP A 26 -1.29 -6.36 -8.12
CA ASP A 26 -0.99 -6.41 -6.69
C ASP A 26 0.51 -6.18 -6.42
N ILE A 27 0.82 -5.22 -5.57
CA ILE A 27 2.18 -5.00 -5.04
C ILE A 27 2.25 -5.14 -3.51
N ALA A 28 1.11 -5.19 -2.84
CA ALA A 28 0.97 -5.63 -1.46
C ALA A 28 -0.47 -6.11 -1.22
N SER A 29 -0.63 -7.22 -0.52
CA SER A 29 -1.93 -7.76 -0.11
C SER A 29 -2.05 -7.88 1.40
N VAL A 30 -3.29 -7.84 1.89
CA VAL A 30 -3.62 -7.99 3.31
C VAL A 30 -4.76 -8.98 3.48
N ASN A 31 -4.80 -9.63 4.64
CA ASN A 31 -5.89 -10.52 5.03
C ASN A 31 -6.70 -9.89 6.17
N TYR A 32 -7.97 -9.60 5.91
CA TYR A 32 -8.94 -9.18 6.93
C TYR A 32 -10.29 -9.82 6.62
N GLY A 33 -10.50 -11.04 7.15
CA GLY A 33 -11.58 -11.94 6.73
C GLY A 33 -11.35 -12.56 5.35
N ASN A 34 -11.09 -11.70 4.35
CA ASN A 34 -10.74 -12.07 2.98
C ASN A 34 -9.36 -11.51 2.60
N LYS A 35 -8.70 -12.13 1.62
CA LYS A 35 -7.49 -11.60 0.99
C LYS A 35 -7.86 -10.52 -0.02
N PHE A 36 -7.25 -9.35 0.06
CA PHE A 36 -7.44 -8.28 -0.92
C PHE A 36 -6.17 -7.45 -1.15
N SER A 37 -6.17 -6.64 -2.19
CA SER A 37 -5.03 -5.78 -2.53
C SER A 37 -4.98 -4.54 -1.64
N ALA A 38 -3.92 -4.43 -0.84
CA ALA A 38 -3.64 -3.28 0.00
C ALA A 38 -2.91 -2.18 -0.76
N ALA A 39 -2.13 -2.54 -1.78
CA ALA A 39 -1.52 -1.62 -2.71
C ALA A 39 -1.46 -2.24 -4.11
N ILE A 40 -1.70 -1.40 -5.12
CA ILE A 40 -1.71 -1.78 -6.53
C ILE A 40 -0.81 -0.86 -7.34
N GLN A 41 -0.28 -1.40 -8.44
CA GLN A 41 0.49 -0.64 -9.42
C GLN A 41 0.12 -1.07 -10.84
N LYS A 42 -0.01 -0.09 -11.72
CA LYS A 42 0.02 -0.30 -13.17
C LYS A 42 0.79 0.83 -13.83
N ASP A 43 1.89 0.49 -14.51
CA ASP A 43 2.79 1.48 -15.12
C ASP A 43 3.21 2.55 -14.09
N ASN A 44 2.92 3.82 -14.36
CA ASN A 44 3.18 4.95 -13.47
C ASN A 44 2.05 5.24 -12.47
N PHE A 45 0.96 4.46 -12.46
CA PHE A 45 -0.14 4.59 -11.51
C PHE A 45 0.10 3.74 -10.28
N TYR A 46 -0.04 4.35 -9.11
CA TYR A 46 0.05 3.70 -7.81
C TYR A 46 -1.22 4.00 -7.03
N GLY A 47 -1.74 2.98 -6.33
CA GLY A 47 -2.85 3.11 -5.40
C GLY A 47 -2.55 2.36 -4.13
N VAL A 48 -2.88 2.96 -2.99
CA VAL A 48 -2.86 2.29 -1.69
C VAL A 48 -4.26 2.36 -1.09
N GLN A 49 -4.70 1.26 -0.49
CA GLN A 49 -6.00 1.18 0.15
C GLN A 49 -5.95 1.80 1.53
N PHE A 50 -4.85 1.65 2.27
CA PHE A 50 -4.60 2.31 3.56
C PHE A 50 -4.29 3.81 3.39
N HIS A 51 -4.38 4.54 4.49
CA HIS A 51 -4.09 5.97 4.56
C HIS A 51 -2.64 6.23 4.98
N PRO A 52 -1.70 6.47 4.05
CA PRO A 52 -0.31 6.72 4.42
C PRO A 52 -0.17 7.97 5.32
N GLU A 53 -0.98 9.01 5.11
CA GLU A 53 -0.98 10.22 5.92
C GLU A 53 -1.43 10.00 7.38
N LYS A 54 -2.09 8.87 7.66
CA LYS A 54 -2.53 8.47 9.01
C LYS A 54 -1.73 7.30 9.59
N SER A 55 -0.67 6.87 8.90
CA SER A 55 0.12 5.69 9.26
C SER A 55 1.47 6.02 9.92
N GLY A 56 1.62 7.23 10.48
CA GLY A 56 2.83 7.65 11.20
C GLY A 56 4.11 7.58 10.34
N GLU A 57 5.24 7.21 10.95
CA GLU A 57 6.55 7.12 10.30
C GLU A 57 6.55 6.15 9.10
N ALA A 58 5.79 5.06 9.18
CA ALA A 58 5.64 4.11 8.09
C ALA A 58 5.00 4.74 6.86
N GLY A 59 3.94 5.52 7.09
CA GLY A 59 3.25 6.29 6.08
C GLY A 59 4.14 7.36 5.45
N GLU A 60 4.87 8.11 6.27
CA GLU A 60 5.85 9.10 5.80
C GLU A 60 6.93 8.45 4.92
N ARG A 61 7.51 7.33 5.37
CA ARG A 61 8.50 6.57 4.59
C ARG A 61 7.93 6.16 3.22
N LEU A 62 6.71 5.65 3.19
CA LEU A 62 6.06 5.25 1.96
C LEU A 62 5.84 6.42 1.00
N LEU A 63 5.38 7.57 1.50
CA LEU A 63 5.21 8.80 0.70
C LEU A 63 6.55 9.31 0.17
N LYS A 64 7.61 9.28 0.99
CA LYS A 64 8.96 9.65 0.57
C LYS A 64 9.48 8.72 -0.52
N ASN A 65 9.25 7.42 -0.40
CA ASN A 65 9.61 6.45 -1.43
C ASN A 65 8.87 6.72 -2.73
N PHE A 66 7.56 7.01 -2.66
CA PHE A 66 6.76 7.38 -3.82
C PHE A 66 7.30 8.64 -4.51
N SER A 67 7.61 9.69 -3.74
CA SER A 67 8.18 10.94 -4.27
C SER A 67 9.58 10.78 -4.90
N ASN A 68 10.32 9.73 -4.54
CA ASN A 68 11.65 9.45 -5.05
C ASN A 68 11.68 8.41 -6.17
N LEU A 69 10.51 7.95 -6.65
CA LEU A 69 10.46 7.05 -7.79
C LEU A 69 11.03 7.74 -9.04
N SER A 70 12.05 7.14 -9.65
CA SER A 70 12.42 7.46 -11.02
C SER A 70 11.47 6.72 -11.96
N LEU A 71 10.95 7.45 -12.93
CA LEU A 71 10.25 6.88 -14.09
C LEU A 71 11.26 6.29 -15.08
#